data_AF-A0A832H1V1-F1
#
_entry.id   AF-A0A832H1V1-F1
#
_cell.length_a   1.000
_cell.length_b   1.000
_cell.length_c   1.000
_cell.angle_alpha   90.00
_cell.angle_beta   90.00
_cell.angle_gamma   90.00
#
_symmetry.space_group_name_H-M   'P 1'
#
loop_
_entity.id
_entity.type
_entity.pdbx_description
1 polymer ?
#
loop_
_entity_poly.entity_id
_entity_poly.type
_entity_poly.pdbx_seq_one_letter_code
_entity_poly.pdbx_strand_id
1 'polypeptide(L)'
;MGGRPTAADTEDMKQNKLASTKAKRQSKAVDSEEETHSSQTKQDSLKETTSESAPPKSWTIEDSEELYRITGWGEPYFSINAAGHVTVSPQGDRGGSLDLFELVNGLKRRNLNLPLLIRFSDILEDRIERLNAAFAKGIARYNYDGVYKGVFPVKCNQQRHLVESLVKFGKPYQFGLEAGSKPELMIALATLKTPGALLICNGYKDQEYIEMAILAQQLGKIAIIVLEQIEEVPMVIEASRKLGIPPIVGVRAKLSSKGIGRWGTSAGDRAKFGLTIPEILQTVDMLREADLLDSLQLLHYHIGSQISAISVVKDAIREASQIYVELAKLGASMRYLDVGGGLGVDYDGSKTNFYASKNYNIQNYANDIVAEVKEACVER
;
A
#
# COMPACT_ATOMS: atom_id res chain seq x y z
N MET A 1 14.08 -34.01 14.91
CA MET A 1 13.82 -35.36 14.36
C MET A 1 12.69 -35.23 13.35
N GLY A 2 13.00 -35.37 12.06
CA GLY A 2 12.01 -35.27 10.98
C GLY A 2 11.55 -36.66 10.55
N GLY A 3 10.23 -36.90 10.58
CA GLY A 3 9.59 -38.09 10.03
C GLY A 3 8.97 -37.77 8.66
N ARG A 4 9.30 -38.59 7.64
CA ARG A 4 8.68 -38.57 6.31
C ARG A 4 7.29 -39.23 6.37
N PRO A 5 6.29 -38.79 5.58
CA PRO A 5 5.04 -39.51 5.42
C PRO A 5 5.20 -40.71 4.47
N THR A 6 4.40 -41.75 4.71
CA THR A 6 4.39 -43.05 4.04
C THR A 6 3.45 -43.10 2.82
N ALA A 7 3.65 -44.11 1.98
CA ALA A 7 3.10 -44.28 0.63
C ALA A 7 1.56 -44.54 0.52
N ALA A 8 0.77 -44.22 1.54
CA ALA A 8 -0.68 -44.41 1.52
C ALA A 8 -1.46 -43.20 0.97
N ASP A 9 -0.85 -42.00 0.93
CA ASP A 9 -1.54 -40.76 0.52
C ASP A 9 -1.50 -40.49 -1.00
N THR A 10 -0.93 -41.40 -1.78
CA THR A 10 -0.73 -41.22 -3.24
C THR A 10 -1.72 -41.98 -4.14
N GLU A 11 -2.60 -42.82 -3.59
CA GLU A 11 -3.62 -43.52 -4.40
C GLU A 11 -4.94 -42.75 -4.57
N ASP A 12 -5.31 -41.91 -3.60
CA ASP A 12 -6.59 -41.17 -3.64
C ASP A 12 -6.60 -39.99 -4.64
N MET A 13 -5.42 -39.47 -5.02
CA MET A 13 -5.32 -38.42 -6.05
C MET A 13 -5.38 -38.94 -7.50
N LYS A 14 -5.26 -40.25 -7.74
CA LYS A 14 -5.32 -40.83 -9.10
C LYS A 14 -6.73 -41.23 -9.53
N GLN A 15 -7.64 -41.54 -8.59
CA GLN A 15 -9.00 -41.95 -8.93
C GLN A 15 -9.91 -40.78 -9.35
N ASN A 16 -9.68 -39.57 -8.82
CA ASN A 16 -10.51 -38.41 -9.17
C ASN A 16 -10.15 -37.75 -10.52
N LYS A 17 -9.03 -38.15 -11.16
CA LYS A 17 -8.60 -37.61 -12.47
C LYS A 17 -9.08 -38.42 -13.68
N LEU A 18 -9.64 -39.63 -13.46
CA LEU A 18 -10.23 -40.45 -14.53
C LEU A 18 -11.74 -40.27 -14.69
N ALA A 19 -12.43 -39.64 -13.74
CA ALA A 19 -13.88 -39.44 -13.77
C ALA A 19 -14.31 -38.21 -14.61
N SER A 20 -13.48 -37.18 -14.77
CA SER A 20 -13.84 -35.96 -15.51
C SER A 20 -13.61 -36.04 -17.02
N THR A 21 -12.92 -37.07 -17.51
CA THR A 21 -12.55 -37.20 -18.94
C THR A 21 -13.53 -38.07 -19.74
N LYS A 22 -14.55 -38.66 -19.08
CA LYS A 22 -15.56 -39.52 -19.70
C LYS A 22 -16.89 -38.84 -20.04
N ALA A 23 -17.09 -37.57 -19.65
CA ALA A 23 -18.35 -36.84 -19.85
C ALA A 23 -18.38 -35.92 -21.10
N LYS A 24 -17.38 -35.98 -22.00
CA LYS A 24 -17.30 -35.10 -23.18
C LYS A 24 -17.11 -35.80 -24.52
N ARG A 25 -17.35 -37.12 -24.58
CA ARG A 25 -17.37 -37.91 -25.81
C ARG A 25 -18.59 -38.82 -25.83
N GLN A 26 -19.77 -38.23 -25.99
CA GLN A 26 -20.97 -38.98 -26.39
C GLN A 26 -22.03 -37.98 -26.89
N SER A 27 -21.91 -37.59 -28.15
CA SER A 27 -23.03 -37.14 -28.97
C SER A 27 -22.57 -37.04 -30.43
N LYS A 28 -22.50 -38.18 -31.12
CA LYS A 28 -22.62 -38.25 -32.58
C LYS A 28 -22.74 -39.71 -33.03
N ALA A 29 -23.61 -39.91 -34.04
CA ALA A 29 -24.04 -41.15 -34.68
C ALA A 29 -25.19 -41.84 -33.92
N VAL A 30 -26.33 -42.23 -34.51
CA VAL A 30 -26.69 -42.61 -35.90
C VAL A 30 -28.20 -42.39 -36.05
N ASP A 31 -28.69 -41.86 -37.18
CA ASP A 31 -29.62 -42.63 -38.04
C ASP A 31 -29.86 -41.99 -39.40
N SER A 32 -29.98 -42.88 -40.38
CA SER A 32 -30.03 -42.67 -41.81
C SER A 32 -31.37 -43.18 -42.33
N GLU A 33 -32.11 -42.38 -43.08
CA GLU A 33 -33.12 -42.89 -44.01
C GLU A 33 -33.06 -42.08 -45.33
N GLU A 34 -32.95 -42.83 -46.42
CA GLU A 34 -33.05 -42.39 -47.80
C GLU A 34 -34.51 -42.05 -48.13
N GLU A 35 -34.74 -40.99 -48.92
CA GLU A 35 -35.82 -41.03 -49.91
C GLU A 35 -35.51 -40.09 -51.08
N THR A 36 -35.51 -40.68 -52.27
CA THR A 36 -35.30 -40.04 -53.57
C THR A 36 -36.56 -39.37 -54.08
N HIS A 37 -36.49 -38.10 -54.52
CA HIS A 37 -37.35 -37.61 -55.61
C HIS A 37 -36.73 -36.42 -56.38
N SER A 38 -36.32 -36.74 -57.61
CA SER A 38 -36.56 -36.04 -58.87
C SER A 38 -36.80 -34.52 -58.90
N SER A 39 -35.93 -33.87 -59.69
CA SER A 39 -36.22 -32.93 -60.79
C SER A 39 -36.29 -31.40 -60.55
N GLN A 40 -35.69 -30.73 -61.55
CA GLN A 40 -35.86 -29.34 -62.01
C GLN A 40 -34.86 -28.29 -61.53
N THR A 41 -33.79 -28.23 -62.32
CA THR A 41 -33.10 -27.03 -62.83
C THR A 41 -33.88 -25.71 -62.65
N LYS A 42 -33.36 -24.84 -61.80
CA LYS A 42 -33.55 -23.38 -61.92
C LYS A 42 -32.17 -22.73 -61.97
N GLN A 43 -31.88 -22.14 -63.12
CA GLN A 43 -30.80 -21.18 -63.30
C GLN A 43 -31.13 -19.95 -62.45
N ASP A 44 -30.50 -19.83 -61.28
CA ASP A 44 -30.40 -18.54 -60.62
C ASP A 44 -29.07 -17.90 -61.00
N SER A 45 -29.20 -16.84 -61.78
CA SER A 45 -28.15 -15.90 -62.14
C SER A 45 -27.45 -15.38 -60.88
N LEU A 46 -26.19 -15.77 -60.72
CA LEU A 46 -25.24 -15.19 -59.78
C LEU A 46 -25.08 -13.69 -60.11
N LYS A 47 -25.83 -12.84 -59.40
CA LYS A 47 -25.39 -11.46 -59.16
C LYS A 47 -24.33 -11.56 -58.07
N GLU A 48 -23.07 -11.37 -58.44
CA GLU A 48 -22.01 -11.04 -57.50
C GLU A 48 -22.41 -9.74 -56.78
N THR A 49 -23.05 -9.88 -55.63
CA THR A 49 -23.02 -8.85 -54.60
C THR A 49 -21.59 -8.83 -54.10
N THR A 50 -20.77 -7.96 -54.66
CA THR A 50 -19.56 -7.48 -54.02
C THR A 50 -19.97 -6.90 -52.66
N SER A 51 -19.86 -7.71 -51.61
CA SER A 51 -19.82 -7.18 -50.26
C SER A 51 -18.53 -6.36 -50.19
N GLU A 52 -18.65 -5.05 -50.37
CA GLU A 52 -17.63 -4.12 -49.90
C GLU A 52 -17.45 -4.40 -48.41
N SER A 53 -16.45 -5.22 -48.08
CA SER A 53 -15.97 -5.33 -46.72
C SER A 53 -15.54 -3.93 -46.32
N ALA A 54 -16.23 -3.36 -45.32
CA ALA A 54 -15.79 -2.12 -44.70
C ALA A 54 -14.27 -2.23 -44.45
N PRO A 55 -13.47 -1.19 -44.78
CA PRO A 55 -12.03 -1.26 -44.60
C PRO A 55 -11.74 -1.65 -43.14
N PRO A 56 -10.74 -2.51 -42.88
CA PRO A 56 -10.40 -2.90 -41.52
C PRO A 56 -10.19 -1.64 -40.69
N LYS A 57 -10.91 -1.53 -39.57
CA LYS A 57 -10.85 -0.36 -38.67
C LYS A 57 -9.37 -0.06 -38.38
N SER A 58 -8.90 1.11 -38.80
CA SER A 58 -7.50 1.52 -38.56
C SER A 58 -7.29 1.67 -37.06
N TRP A 59 -6.26 1.01 -36.52
CA TRP A 59 -5.91 1.10 -35.12
C TRP A 59 -5.57 2.54 -34.72
N THR A 60 -6.26 3.06 -33.71
CA THR A 60 -6.13 4.45 -33.24
C THR A 60 -5.30 4.53 -31.95
N ILE A 61 -4.97 5.76 -31.54
CA ILE A 61 -4.33 5.99 -30.24
C ILE A 61 -5.31 5.59 -29.13
N GLU A 62 -6.58 5.93 -29.29
CA GLU A 62 -7.67 5.62 -28.37
C GLU A 62 -7.83 4.09 -28.19
N ASP A 63 -7.72 3.31 -29.28
CA ASP A 63 -7.73 1.84 -29.18
C ASP A 63 -6.54 1.34 -28.34
N SER A 64 -5.36 1.98 -28.43
CA SER A 64 -4.19 1.66 -27.59
C SER A 64 -4.39 2.06 -26.12
N GLU A 65 -4.95 3.26 -25.88
CA GLU A 65 -5.22 3.77 -24.54
C GLU A 65 -6.24 2.88 -23.82
N GLU A 66 -7.28 2.42 -24.52
CA GLU A 66 -8.28 1.49 -24.00
C GLU A 66 -7.68 0.11 -23.74
N LEU A 67 -6.95 -0.45 -24.71
CA LEU A 67 -6.34 -1.79 -24.59
C LEU A 67 -5.36 -1.86 -23.41
N TYR A 68 -4.48 -0.87 -23.27
CA TYR A 68 -3.44 -0.82 -22.23
C TYR A 68 -3.85 -0.07 -20.96
N ARG A 69 -5.04 0.55 -20.96
CA ARG A 69 -5.63 1.30 -19.84
C ARG A 69 -4.69 2.37 -19.27
N ILE A 70 -3.92 3.04 -20.13
CA ILE A 70 -2.91 4.01 -19.68
C ILE A 70 -3.53 5.18 -18.92
N THR A 71 -4.74 5.60 -19.29
CA THR A 71 -5.51 6.61 -18.54
C THR A 71 -5.95 6.13 -17.16
N GLY A 72 -6.10 4.81 -16.96
CA GLY A 72 -6.49 4.24 -15.67
C GLY A 72 -5.37 4.27 -14.63
N TRP A 73 -4.19 3.75 -14.98
CA TRP A 73 -3.05 3.61 -14.05
C TRP A 73 -1.98 4.70 -14.22
N GLY A 74 -1.90 5.29 -15.41
CA GLY A 74 -0.83 6.20 -15.80
C GLY A 74 -1.05 7.64 -15.38
N GLU A 75 -2.30 8.09 -15.26
CA GLU A 75 -2.62 9.47 -14.90
C GLU A 75 -2.08 9.86 -13.49
N PRO A 76 -1.56 11.09 -13.34
CA PRO A 76 -1.34 12.12 -14.37
C PRO A 76 0.03 12.03 -15.07
N TYR A 77 0.80 10.96 -14.86
CA TYR A 77 2.22 10.90 -15.23
C TYR A 77 2.49 10.26 -16.59
N PHE A 78 1.64 9.37 -17.09
CA PHE A 78 1.88 8.63 -18.32
C PHE A 78 0.69 8.75 -19.27
N SER A 79 0.98 8.94 -20.55
CA SER A 79 -0.01 9.07 -21.65
C SER A 79 0.61 8.66 -22.98
N ILE A 80 -0.15 8.73 -24.08
CA ILE A 80 0.33 8.48 -25.44
C ILE A 80 0.29 9.80 -26.23
N ASN A 81 1.37 10.13 -26.96
CA ASN A 81 1.39 11.33 -27.82
C ASN A 81 0.83 11.07 -29.23
N ALA A 82 0.73 12.12 -30.04
CA ALA A 82 0.23 12.04 -31.42
C ALA A 82 1.05 11.14 -32.36
N ALA A 83 2.29 10.78 -31.98
CA ALA A 83 3.12 9.83 -32.72
C ALA A 83 2.90 8.37 -32.27
N GLY A 84 2.02 8.13 -31.30
CA GLY A 84 1.77 6.80 -30.73
C GLY A 84 2.83 6.35 -29.71
N HIS A 85 3.71 7.25 -29.24
CA HIS A 85 4.72 6.93 -28.24
C HIS A 85 4.21 7.20 -26.82
N VAL A 86 4.68 6.38 -25.86
CA VAL A 86 4.44 6.65 -24.44
C VAL A 86 5.22 7.88 -24.00
N THR A 87 4.54 8.79 -23.33
CA THR A 87 5.16 9.96 -22.70
C THR A 87 5.11 9.86 -21.19
N VAL A 88 6.02 10.58 -20.55
CA VAL A 88 6.07 10.78 -19.10
C VAL A 88 5.99 12.27 -18.78
N SER A 89 5.15 12.66 -17.84
CA SER A 89 5.00 14.02 -17.32
C SER A 89 5.45 14.03 -15.85
N PRO A 90 6.74 14.23 -15.55
CA PRO A 90 7.27 14.01 -14.19
C PRO A 90 6.62 14.86 -13.10
N GLN A 91 6.14 16.06 -13.43
CA GLN A 91 5.45 16.96 -12.50
C GLN A 91 3.91 16.92 -12.64
N GLY A 92 3.39 15.84 -13.24
CA GLY A 92 1.97 15.68 -13.56
C GLY A 92 1.43 16.85 -14.39
N ASP A 93 0.26 17.35 -14.02
CA ASP A 93 -0.49 18.39 -14.74
C ASP A 93 0.22 19.76 -14.82
N ARG A 94 1.29 19.97 -14.04
CA ARG A 94 1.98 21.27 -13.91
C ARG A 94 3.21 21.40 -14.80
N GLY A 95 3.67 20.30 -15.40
CA GLY A 95 4.93 20.25 -16.13
C GLY A 95 4.77 19.93 -17.61
N GLY A 96 5.90 19.87 -18.30
CA GLY A 96 5.98 19.31 -19.65
C GLY A 96 6.03 17.78 -19.64
N SER A 97 5.82 17.19 -20.81
CA SER A 97 5.99 15.76 -21.04
C SER A 97 7.29 15.46 -21.80
N LEU A 98 7.82 14.26 -21.61
CA LEU A 98 8.95 13.71 -22.34
C LEU A 98 8.51 12.45 -23.08
N ASP A 99 8.91 12.32 -24.33
CA ASP A 99 8.72 11.09 -25.11
C ASP A 99 9.75 10.02 -24.66
N LEU A 100 9.27 8.89 -24.14
CA LEU A 100 10.13 7.82 -23.63
C LEU A 100 10.88 7.10 -24.75
N PHE A 101 10.29 7.01 -25.95
CA PHE A 101 10.94 6.40 -27.10
C PHE A 101 12.15 7.23 -27.53
N GLU A 102 11.97 8.54 -27.66
CA GLU A 102 13.06 9.47 -27.98
C GLU A 102 14.14 9.50 -26.88
N LEU A 103 13.73 9.48 -25.61
CA LEU A 103 14.66 9.39 -24.48
C LEU A 103 15.54 8.15 -24.58
N VAL A 104 14.94 6.97 -24.75
CA VAL A 104 15.67 5.69 -24.84
C VAL A 104 16.60 5.67 -26.05
N ASN A 105 16.16 6.17 -27.21
CA ASN A 105 17.01 6.28 -28.40
C ASN A 105 18.16 7.28 -28.20
N GLY A 106 17.92 8.37 -27.48
CA GLY A 106 18.96 9.30 -27.03
C GLY A 106 20.02 8.62 -26.14
N LEU A 107 19.60 7.79 -25.20
CA LEU A 107 20.50 7.04 -24.31
C LEU A 107 21.32 5.98 -25.07
N LYS A 108 20.70 5.24 -26.00
CA LYS A 108 21.40 4.27 -26.86
C LYS A 108 22.48 4.93 -27.71
N ARG A 109 22.21 6.12 -28.28
CA ARG A 109 23.22 6.91 -29.02
C ARG A 109 24.41 7.33 -28.15
N ARG A 110 24.25 7.34 -26.82
CA ARG A 110 25.30 7.59 -25.83
C ARG A 110 25.95 6.30 -25.29
N ASN A 111 25.77 5.18 -25.99
CA ASN A 111 26.27 3.85 -25.62
C ASN A 111 25.72 3.31 -24.27
N LEU A 112 24.53 3.76 -23.86
CA LEU A 112 23.79 3.17 -22.74
C LEU A 112 22.84 2.09 -23.26
N ASN A 113 23.16 0.83 -22.98
CA ASN A 113 22.43 -0.33 -23.47
C ASN A 113 21.26 -0.72 -22.55
N LEU A 114 20.27 -1.41 -23.12
CA LEU A 114 19.17 -2.01 -22.38
C LEU A 114 19.63 -3.30 -21.66
N PRO A 115 19.01 -3.68 -20.52
CA PRO A 115 17.88 -3.02 -19.84
C PRO A 115 18.30 -1.77 -19.06
N LEU A 116 17.43 -0.75 -19.07
CA LEU A 116 17.60 0.51 -18.33
C LEU A 116 16.52 0.67 -17.27
N LEU A 117 16.90 1.15 -16.08
CA LEU A 117 15.98 1.57 -15.03
C LEU A 117 15.99 3.10 -14.94
N ILE A 118 14.98 3.75 -15.51
CA ILE A 118 14.82 5.20 -15.50
C ILE A 118 13.96 5.60 -14.30
N ARG A 119 14.42 6.59 -13.53
CA ARG A 119 13.73 7.10 -12.35
C ARG A 119 13.46 8.58 -12.52
N PHE A 120 12.22 8.98 -12.24
CA PHE A 120 11.79 10.37 -12.29
C PHE A 120 11.58 10.84 -10.85
N SER A 121 12.57 11.54 -10.28
CA SER A 121 12.50 12.10 -8.92
C SER A 121 11.36 13.08 -8.75
N ASP A 122 10.98 13.77 -9.83
CA ASP A 122 9.94 14.81 -9.77
C ASP A 122 8.54 14.20 -9.58
N ILE A 123 8.34 12.94 -10.02
CA ILE A 123 7.11 12.18 -9.70
C ILE A 123 7.06 11.96 -8.19
N LEU A 124 8.18 11.61 -7.56
CA LEU A 124 8.21 11.43 -6.11
C LEU A 124 7.88 12.73 -5.37
N GLU A 125 8.45 13.86 -5.81
CA GLU A 125 8.14 15.19 -5.26
C GLU A 125 6.65 15.51 -5.40
N ASP A 126 6.08 15.36 -6.60
CA ASP A 126 4.67 15.63 -6.87
C ASP A 126 3.74 14.70 -6.08
N ARG A 127 4.10 13.43 -5.88
CA ARG A 127 3.32 12.50 -5.04
C ARG A 127 3.32 12.89 -3.57
N ILE A 128 4.45 13.37 -3.03
CA ILE A 128 4.54 13.87 -1.66
C ILE A 128 3.62 15.10 -1.52
N GLU A 129 3.69 16.04 -2.45
CA GLU A 129 2.85 17.24 -2.43
C GLU A 129 1.36 16.90 -2.51
N ARG A 130 0.95 16.06 -3.48
CA ARG A 130 -0.46 15.66 -3.65
C ARG A 130 -1.02 14.97 -2.42
N LEU A 131 -0.24 14.12 -1.76
CA LEU A 131 -0.66 13.46 -0.53
C LEU A 131 -0.88 14.45 0.61
N ASN A 132 0.09 15.35 0.85
CA ASN A 132 -0.04 16.38 1.87
C ASN A 132 -1.20 17.34 1.58
N ALA A 133 -1.38 17.74 0.32
CA ALA A 133 -2.47 18.61 -0.11
C ALA A 133 -3.85 17.94 0.09
N ALA A 134 -3.97 16.64 -0.16
CA ALA A 134 -5.22 15.91 0.05
C ALA A 134 -5.61 15.88 1.54
N PHE A 135 -4.65 15.62 2.43
CA PHE A 135 -4.87 15.69 3.87
C PHE A 135 -5.15 17.11 4.35
N ALA A 136 -4.43 18.12 3.87
CA ALA A 136 -4.72 19.52 4.20
C ALA A 136 -6.15 19.93 3.81
N LYS A 137 -6.62 19.50 2.63
CA LYS A 137 -8.01 19.70 2.18
C LYS A 137 -9.01 18.99 3.09
N GLY A 138 -8.72 17.75 3.49
CA GLY A 138 -9.55 17.00 4.43
C GLY A 138 -9.65 17.70 5.79
N ILE A 139 -8.51 18.08 6.36
CA ILE A 139 -8.39 18.81 7.63
C ILE A 139 -9.21 20.10 7.60
N ALA A 140 -9.05 20.92 6.55
CA ALA A 140 -9.82 22.15 6.39
C ALA A 140 -11.33 21.88 6.23
N ARG A 141 -11.70 20.86 5.44
CA ARG A 141 -13.10 20.50 5.19
C ARG A 141 -13.85 20.08 6.46
N TYR A 142 -13.20 19.33 7.34
CA TYR A 142 -13.80 18.80 8.57
C TYR A 142 -13.47 19.63 9.82
N ASN A 143 -12.80 20.77 9.66
CA ASN A 143 -12.34 21.64 10.75
C ASN A 143 -11.63 20.83 11.85
N TYR A 144 -10.68 20.00 11.43
CA TYR A 144 -9.85 19.20 12.32
C TYR A 144 -8.67 20.05 12.82
N ASP A 145 -8.44 20.04 14.13
CA ASP A 145 -7.44 20.92 14.76
C ASP A 145 -6.01 20.38 14.67
N GLY A 146 -5.87 19.09 14.37
CA GLY A 146 -4.57 18.44 14.19
C GLY A 146 -3.96 18.63 12.81
N VAL A 147 -2.73 18.17 12.65
CA VAL A 147 -1.96 18.26 11.40
C VAL A 147 -1.63 16.88 10.85
N TYR A 148 -1.51 16.77 9.53
CA TYR A 148 -1.00 15.56 8.89
C TYR A 148 0.53 15.55 8.90
N LYS A 149 1.11 14.38 9.20
CA LYS A 149 2.55 14.10 9.10
C LYS A 149 2.73 12.83 8.30
N GLY A 150 3.26 12.95 7.08
CA GLY A 150 3.62 11.78 6.29
C GLY A 150 4.90 11.13 6.81
N VAL A 151 4.96 9.80 6.81
CA VAL A 151 6.14 9.02 7.19
C VAL A 151 6.36 7.94 6.13
N PHE A 152 7.58 7.84 5.59
CA PHE A 152 7.90 6.85 4.57
C PHE A 152 8.54 5.60 5.18
N PRO A 153 7.93 4.42 5.00
CA PRO A 153 8.51 3.16 5.45
C PRO A 153 9.69 2.75 4.57
N VAL A 154 10.90 2.76 5.13
CA VAL A 154 12.17 2.52 4.42
C VAL A 154 12.18 1.14 3.74
N LYS A 155 11.47 0.15 4.32
CA LYS A 155 11.26 -1.19 3.73
C LYS A 155 10.75 -1.19 2.28
N CYS A 156 10.02 -0.15 1.88
CA CYS A 156 9.47 -0.06 0.51
C CYS A 156 10.57 0.19 -0.53
N ASN A 157 11.59 0.98 -0.18
CA ASN A 157 12.77 1.19 -1.03
C ASN A 157 13.93 1.83 -0.24
N GLN A 158 14.97 1.04 0.06
CA GLN A 158 16.14 1.48 0.86
C GLN A 158 17.22 2.17 0.01
N GLN A 159 17.02 2.33 -1.31
CA GLN A 159 18.04 2.87 -2.18
C GLN A 159 18.36 4.33 -1.83
N ARG A 160 19.64 4.62 -1.65
CA ARG A 160 20.15 5.92 -1.18
C ARG A 160 19.54 7.10 -1.94
N HIS A 161 19.57 7.08 -3.28
CA HIS A 161 19.08 8.19 -4.09
C HIS A 161 17.58 8.44 -3.91
N LEU A 162 16.78 7.40 -3.64
CA LEU A 162 15.35 7.54 -3.37
C LEU A 162 15.12 8.13 -1.97
N VAL A 163 15.78 7.58 -0.95
CA VAL A 163 15.62 8.07 0.43
C VAL A 163 16.12 9.51 0.55
N GLU A 164 17.27 9.86 -0.03
CA GLU A 164 17.78 11.23 -0.04
C GLU A 164 16.83 12.19 -0.79
N SER A 165 16.27 11.77 -1.93
CA SER A 165 15.27 12.57 -2.66
C SER A 165 13.99 12.75 -1.83
N LEU A 166 13.51 11.68 -1.18
CA LEU A 166 12.32 11.73 -0.33
C LEU A 166 12.51 12.67 0.86
N VAL A 167 13.64 12.60 1.55
CA VAL A 167 13.95 13.51 2.67
C VAL A 167 14.05 14.95 2.18
N LYS A 168 14.67 15.18 1.01
CA LYS A 168 14.78 16.52 0.40
C LYS A 168 13.40 17.10 0.08
N PHE A 169 12.58 16.39 -0.70
CA PHE A 169 11.26 16.84 -1.14
C PHE A 169 10.23 16.87 -0.01
N GLY A 170 10.40 16.02 1.00
CA GLY A 170 9.54 15.96 2.19
C GLY A 170 9.82 17.05 3.23
N LYS A 171 10.93 17.79 3.11
CA LYS A 171 11.34 18.81 4.09
C LYS A 171 10.26 19.87 4.39
N PRO A 172 9.55 20.47 3.40
CA PRO A 172 8.51 21.47 3.66
C PRO A 172 7.34 20.94 4.49
N TYR A 173 7.13 19.62 4.49
CA TYR A 173 6.03 18.94 5.17
C TYR A 173 6.48 18.26 6.47
N GLN A 174 7.77 18.37 6.83
CA GLN A 174 8.39 17.58 7.90
C GLN A 174 8.13 16.07 7.75
N PHE A 175 8.20 15.58 6.50
CA PHE A 175 7.98 14.17 6.17
C PHE A 175 9.03 13.29 6.85
N GLY A 176 8.57 12.27 7.58
CA GLY A 176 9.38 11.38 8.40
C GLY A 176 9.82 10.11 7.67
N LEU A 177 10.56 9.27 8.39
CA LEU A 177 10.92 7.91 7.97
C LEU A 177 10.44 6.89 9.01
N GLU A 178 10.07 5.71 8.54
CA GLU A 178 9.79 4.54 9.38
C GLU A 178 10.85 3.48 9.13
N ALA A 179 11.34 2.88 10.22
CA ALA A 179 12.31 1.81 10.22
C ALA A 179 11.69 0.56 10.84
N GLY A 180 11.64 -0.54 10.09
CA GLY A 180 11.12 -1.83 10.54
C GLY A 180 12.19 -2.79 11.07
N SER A 181 13.45 -2.35 11.17
CA SER A 181 14.58 -3.17 11.64
C SER A 181 15.79 -2.32 12.04
N LYS A 182 16.72 -2.89 12.81
CA LYS A 182 17.95 -2.20 13.27
C LYS A 182 18.77 -1.61 12.11
N PRO A 183 18.99 -2.30 10.97
CA PRO A 183 19.67 -1.70 9.81
C PRO A 183 18.91 -0.53 9.18
N GLU A 184 17.57 -0.61 9.12
CA GLU A 184 16.75 0.49 8.59
C GLU A 184 16.77 1.70 9.52
N LEU A 185 16.85 1.49 10.84
CA LEU A 185 17.05 2.56 11.82
C LEU A 185 18.37 3.30 11.53
N MET A 186 19.46 2.60 11.21
CA MET A 186 20.72 3.22 10.83
C MET A 186 20.60 4.07 9.55
N ILE A 187 19.87 3.58 8.54
CA ILE A 187 19.58 4.35 7.31
C ILE A 187 18.82 5.63 7.68
N ALA A 188 17.78 5.52 8.51
CA ALA A 188 16.95 6.64 8.90
C ALA A 188 17.73 7.68 9.72
N LEU A 189 18.55 7.26 10.68
CA LEU A 189 19.40 8.15 11.47
C LEU A 189 20.43 8.89 10.60
N ALA A 190 21.01 8.22 9.61
CA ALA A 190 21.98 8.82 8.70
C ALA A 190 21.35 9.82 7.70
N THR A 191 20.11 9.60 7.29
CA THR A 191 19.48 10.33 6.18
C THR A 191 18.44 11.37 6.61
N LEU A 192 17.66 11.11 7.66
CA LEU A 192 16.57 12.01 8.09
C LEU A 192 17.11 13.23 8.81
N LYS A 193 17.43 14.30 8.08
CA LYS A 193 18.00 15.54 8.62
C LYS A 193 16.98 16.66 8.85
N THR A 194 15.70 16.40 8.59
CA THR A 194 14.62 17.39 8.69
C THR A 194 14.20 17.62 10.14
N PRO A 195 14.34 18.84 10.69
CA PRO A 195 13.90 19.13 12.06
C PRO A 195 12.41 18.91 12.26
N GLY A 196 12.04 18.26 13.36
CA GLY A 196 10.65 17.95 13.71
C GLY A 196 9.96 16.91 12.81
N ALA A 197 10.70 16.25 11.92
CA ALA A 197 10.20 15.06 11.23
C ALA A 197 10.23 13.85 12.17
N LEU A 198 9.23 12.98 12.03
CA LEU A 198 9.08 11.80 12.86
C LEU A 198 10.01 10.67 12.38
N LEU A 199 10.57 9.92 13.32
CA LEU A 199 11.21 8.64 13.08
C LEU A 199 10.40 7.56 13.79
N ILE A 200 9.68 6.74 13.04
CA ILE A 200 8.84 5.67 13.60
C ILE A 200 9.65 4.36 13.62
N CYS A 201 9.70 3.72 14.78
CA CYS A 201 10.49 2.52 15.02
C CYS A 201 9.59 1.30 15.22
N ASN A 202 9.42 0.50 14.16
CA ASN A 202 8.64 -0.74 14.16
C ASN A 202 9.57 -1.97 14.06
N GLY A 203 8.94 -3.14 14.05
CA GLY A 203 9.59 -4.43 13.86
C GLY A 203 10.07 -5.03 15.18
N TYR A 204 10.83 -6.12 15.06
CA TYR A 204 11.41 -6.76 16.23
C TYR A 204 12.55 -5.92 16.80
N LYS A 205 12.51 -5.65 18.12
CA LYS A 205 13.46 -4.78 18.80
C LYS A 205 14.20 -5.57 19.87
N ASP A 206 15.52 -5.58 19.75
CA ASP A 206 16.42 -5.96 20.84
C ASP A 206 16.74 -4.74 21.71
N GLN A 207 17.45 -4.97 22.82
CA GLN A 207 17.87 -3.91 23.74
C GLN A 207 18.70 -2.82 23.02
N GLU A 208 19.60 -3.21 22.11
CA GLU A 208 20.43 -2.27 21.35
C GLU A 208 19.60 -1.35 20.44
N TYR A 209 18.58 -1.91 19.76
CA TYR A 209 17.65 -1.13 18.96
C TYR A 209 16.98 -0.06 19.83
N ILE A 210 16.43 -0.46 20.98
CA ILE A 210 15.69 0.43 21.89
C ILE A 210 16.61 1.54 22.39
N GLU A 211 17.80 1.20 22.89
CA GLU A 211 18.78 2.17 23.38
C GLU A 211 19.19 3.16 22.28
N MET A 212 19.40 2.67 21.05
CA MET A 212 19.72 3.52 19.90
C MET A 212 18.59 4.50 19.56
N ALA A 213 17.33 4.05 19.59
CA ALA A 213 16.17 4.91 19.36
C ALA A 213 16.03 5.98 20.47
N ILE A 214 16.27 5.63 21.73
CA ILE A 214 16.25 6.60 22.84
C ILE A 214 17.39 7.62 22.67
N LEU A 215 18.62 7.17 22.37
CA LEU A 215 19.78 8.04 22.15
C LEU A 215 19.61 8.97 20.94
N ALA A 216 18.84 8.56 19.92
CA ALA A 216 18.54 9.42 18.77
C ALA A 216 17.86 10.75 19.17
N GLN A 217 17.18 10.79 20.32
CA GLN A 217 16.62 12.03 20.87
C GLN A 217 17.70 13.07 21.18
N GLN A 218 18.89 12.64 21.60
CA GLN A 218 20.03 13.55 21.83
C GLN A 218 20.57 14.17 20.53
N LEU A 219 20.27 13.55 19.38
CA LEU A 219 20.55 14.09 18.04
C LEU A 219 19.40 14.97 17.51
N GLY A 220 18.43 15.32 18.37
CA GLY A 220 17.26 16.11 18.03
C GLY A 220 16.22 15.35 17.19
N LYS A 221 16.26 14.01 17.16
CA LYS A 221 15.25 13.19 16.47
C LYS A 221 14.03 12.98 17.36
N ILE A 222 12.84 13.01 16.76
CA ILE A 222 11.62 12.54 17.42
C ILE A 222 11.46 11.06 17.07
N ALA A 223 12.19 10.20 17.77
CA ALA A 223 12.19 8.76 17.57
C ALA A 223 11.12 8.09 18.45
N ILE A 224 10.06 7.57 17.84
CA ILE A 224 8.93 6.94 18.53
C ILE A 224 9.08 5.42 18.42
N ILE A 225 9.30 4.76 19.56
CA ILE A 225 9.40 3.31 19.67
C ILE A 225 7.99 2.73 19.74
N VAL A 226 7.55 2.08 18.66
CA VAL A 226 6.22 1.45 18.61
C VAL A 226 6.30 0.06 19.24
N LEU A 227 5.70 -0.11 20.41
CA LEU A 227 5.61 -1.37 21.14
C LEU A 227 4.70 -2.33 20.37
N GLU A 228 5.27 -3.45 19.91
CA GLU A 228 4.57 -4.46 19.12
C GLU A 228 4.39 -5.79 19.87
N GLN A 229 5.10 -5.96 20.99
CA GLN A 229 5.04 -7.12 21.90
C GLN A 229 5.11 -6.63 23.34
N ILE A 230 4.40 -7.31 24.26
CA ILE A 230 4.33 -6.88 25.67
C ILE A 230 5.70 -6.97 26.36
N GLU A 231 6.55 -7.89 25.91
CA GLU A 231 7.91 -8.08 26.38
C GLU A 231 8.84 -6.89 26.06
N GLU A 232 8.43 -6.01 25.13
CA GLU A 232 9.18 -4.78 24.82
C GLU A 232 9.03 -3.70 25.90
N VAL A 233 7.95 -3.73 26.68
CA VAL A 233 7.67 -2.70 27.69
C VAL A 233 8.74 -2.67 28.80
N PRO A 234 9.10 -3.79 29.45
CA PRO A 234 10.21 -3.80 30.41
C PRO A 234 11.54 -3.36 29.81
N MET A 235 11.84 -3.76 28.56
CA MET A 235 13.10 -3.40 27.89
C MET A 235 13.22 -1.89 27.69
N VAL A 236 12.12 -1.22 27.29
CA VAL A 236 12.09 0.25 27.16
C VAL A 236 12.24 0.94 28.52
N ILE A 237 11.59 0.45 29.57
CA ILE A 237 11.71 1.01 30.92
C ILE A 237 13.16 0.88 31.42
N GLU A 238 13.78 -0.30 31.25
CA GLU A 238 15.17 -0.54 31.64
C GLU A 238 16.13 0.35 30.86
N ALA A 239 15.98 0.43 29.53
CA ALA A 239 16.80 1.30 28.68
C ALA A 239 16.68 2.77 29.08
N SER A 240 15.46 3.25 29.31
CA SER A 240 15.19 4.61 29.78
C SER A 240 15.93 4.92 31.08
N ARG A 241 15.83 4.02 32.08
CA ARG A 241 16.47 4.20 33.39
C ARG A 241 18.00 4.16 33.27
N LYS A 242 18.53 3.23 32.48
CA LYS A 242 19.97 3.09 32.23
C LYS A 242 20.56 4.33 31.56
N LEU A 243 19.84 4.92 30.59
CA LEU A 243 20.29 6.08 29.85
C LEU A 243 19.95 7.42 30.54
N GLY A 244 19.01 7.42 31.49
CA GLY A 244 18.50 8.63 32.13
C GLY A 244 17.70 9.53 31.16
N ILE A 245 17.12 8.95 30.11
CA ILE A 245 16.39 9.68 29.06
C ILE A 245 14.99 9.07 28.95
N PRO A 246 13.92 9.85 29.20
CA PRO A 246 12.55 9.40 28.96
C PRO A 246 12.37 9.00 27.49
N PRO A 247 11.80 7.82 27.20
CA PRO A 247 11.57 7.38 25.84
C PRO A 247 10.36 8.13 25.26
N ILE A 248 10.20 8.08 23.93
CA ILE A 248 8.92 8.38 23.29
C ILE A 248 8.41 7.05 22.74
N VAL A 249 7.25 6.59 23.23
CA VAL A 249 6.69 5.30 22.86
C VAL A 249 5.32 5.44 22.21
N GLY A 250 5.02 4.48 21.36
CA GLY A 250 3.67 4.21 20.89
C GLY A 250 3.31 2.75 21.13
N VAL A 251 2.04 2.41 20.92
CA VAL A 251 1.58 1.01 20.91
C VAL A 251 1.01 0.68 19.56
N ARG A 252 1.29 -0.53 19.04
CA ARG A 252 0.62 -1.06 17.85
C ARG A 252 -0.60 -1.87 18.27
N ALA A 253 -1.80 -1.46 17.91
CA ALA A 253 -3.00 -2.21 18.20
C ALA A 253 -3.27 -3.32 17.17
N LYS A 254 -3.70 -4.48 17.67
CA LYS A 254 -4.39 -5.50 16.87
C LYS A 254 -5.86 -5.12 16.75
N LEU A 255 -6.26 -4.74 15.54
CA LEU A 255 -7.66 -4.42 15.23
C LEU A 255 -8.43 -5.71 14.93
N SER A 256 -9.70 -5.76 15.36
CA SER A 256 -10.65 -6.83 15.06
C SER A 256 -11.22 -6.73 13.64
N SER A 257 -11.26 -5.52 13.08
CA SER A 257 -11.58 -5.25 11.66
C SER A 257 -10.54 -5.92 10.73
N LYS A 258 -11.01 -6.88 9.92
CA LYS A 258 -10.14 -7.66 9.01
C LYS A 258 -9.96 -6.96 7.67
N GLY A 259 -8.73 -6.93 7.17
CA GLY A 259 -8.46 -6.65 5.77
C GLY A 259 -9.01 -7.74 4.86
N ILE A 260 -9.86 -7.38 3.89
CA ILE A 260 -10.30 -8.30 2.83
C ILE A 260 -9.14 -8.45 1.82
N GLY A 261 -8.55 -9.64 1.69
CA GLY A 261 -7.55 -9.92 0.65
C GLY A 261 -6.49 -10.96 1.02
N ARG A 262 -5.56 -11.19 0.07
CA ARG A 262 -4.46 -12.19 0.15
C ARG A 262 -3.46 -11.94 1.30
N TRP A 263 -3.53 -10.76 1.93
CA TRP A 263 -2.71 -10.32 3.07
C TRP A 263 -3.45 -10.28 4.41
N GLY A 264 -4.65 -10.87 4.50
CA GLY A 264 -5.46 -10.92 5.73
C GLY A 264 -4.79 -11.64 6.92
N THR A 265 -3.60 -12.24 6.74
CA THR A 265 -2.79 -12.80 7.83
C THR A 265 -1.91 -11.75 8.53
N SER A 266 -1.75 -10.56 7.96
CA SER A 266 -0.99 -9.44 8.54
C SER A 266 -1.83 -8.48 9.39
N ALA A 267 -3.14 -8.73 9.47
CA ALA A 267 -4.13 -7.96 10.23
C ALA A 267 -5.02 -8.91 11.06
N GLY A 268 -5.73 -8.39 12.06
CA GLY A 268 -6.55 -9.22 12.97
C GLY A 268 -5.75 -9.89 14.08
N ASP A 269 -6.44 -10.70 14.91
CA ASP A 269 -5.86 -11.45 16.04
C ASP A 269 -4.72 -12.41 15.65
N ARG A 270 -4.59 -12.74 14.36
CA ARG A 270 -3.55 -13.62 13.81
C ARG A 270 -2.30 -12.88 13.34
N ALA A 271 -2.27 -11.55 13.45
CA ALA A 271 -1.11 -10.75 13.08
C ALA A 271 0.10 -11.11 13.97
N LYS A 272 1.28 -11.21 13.35
CA LYS A 272 2.55 -11.48 14.04
C LYS A 272 2.94 -10.39 15.04
N PHE A 273 2.48 -9.16 14.81
CA PHE A 273 2.85 -7.97 15.57
C PHE A 273 1.60 -7.23 16.05
N GLY A 274 1.74 -6.54 17.17
CA GLY A 274 0.69 -5.73 17.79
C GLY A 274 0.14 -6.36 19.07
N LEU A 275 -0.38 -5.48 19.91
CA LEU A 275 -0.95 -5.75 21.20
C LEU A 275 -2.46 -5.86 21.09
N THR A 276 -3.02 -6.88 21.74
CA THR A 276 -4.45 -6.99 22.02
C THR A 276 -4.88 -5.92 23.03
N ILE A 277 -6.18 -5.65 23.15
CA ILE A 277 -6.69 -4.67 24.13
C ILE A 277 -6.21 -4.96 25.57
N PRO A 278 -6.24 -6.21 26.08
CA PRO A 278 -5.67 -6.51 27.40
C PRO A 278 -4.17 -6.19 27.52
N GLU A 279 -3.37 -6.50 26.50
CA GLU A 279 -1.93 -6.18 26.48
C GLU A 279 -1.67 -4.66 26.40
N ILE A 280 -2.54 -3.90 25.72
CA ILE A 280 -2.49 -2.42 25.71
C ILE A 280 -2.76 -1.87 27.12
N LEU A 281 -3.79 -2.37 27.80
CA LEU A 281 -4.08 -1.97 29.19
C LEU A 281 -2.93 -2.33 30.13
N GLN A 282 -2.38 -3.54 30.00
CA GLN A 282 -1.19 -3.95 30.75
C GLN A 282 0.01 -3.04 30.47
N THR A 283 0.22 -2.63 29.22
CA THR A 283 1.27 -1.68 28.84
C THR A 283 1.09 -0.33 29.54
N VAL A 284 -0.15 0.18 29.57
CA VAL A 284 -0.50 1.42 30.27
C VAL A 284 -0.20 1.30 31.77
N ASP A 285 -0.57 0.20 32.40
CA ASP A 285 -0.33 -0.02 33.83
C ASP A 285 1.17 -0.12 34.14
N MET A 286 1.93 -0.89 33.35
CA MET A 286 3.39 -1.01 33.50
C MET A 286 4.13 0.33 33.30
N LEU A 287 3.71 1.14 32.32
CA LEU A 287 4.28 2.48 32.13
C LEU A 287 3.89 3.41 33.27
N ARG A 288 2.67 3.31 33.81
CA ARG A 288 2.23 4.11 34.96
C ARG A 288 3.00 3.77 36.23
N GLU A 289 3.18 2.48 36.53
CA GLU A 289 3.98 2.00 37.66
C GLU A 289 5.46 2.42 37.57
N ALA A 290 5.97 2.59 36.35
CA ALA A 290 7.31 3.07 36.09
C ALA A 290 7.46 4.59 36.05
N ASP A 291 6.38 5.36 36.27
CA ASP A 291 6.32 6.82 36.13
C ASP A 291 6.69 7.32 34.71
N LEU A 292 6.26 6.55 33.69
CA LEU A 292 6.57 6.78 32.28
C LEU A 292 5.30 6.84 31.40
N LEU A 293 4.10 6.93 31.97
CA LEU A 293 2.85 6.97 31.19
C LEU A 293 2.81 8.15 30.20
N ASP A 294 3.40 9.29 30.54
CA ASP A 294 3.53 10.46 29.64
C ASP A 294 4.43 10.21 28.41
N SER A 295 5.23 9.14 28.44
CA SER A 295 6.02 8.71 27.29
C SER A 295 5.15 8.09 26.19
N LEU A 296 3.94 7.60 26.53
CA LEU A 296 3.01 7.01 25.58
C LEU A 296 2.28 8.10 24.79
N GLN A 297 2.68 8.29 23.54
CA GLN A 297 2.24 9.41 22.70
C GLN A 297 1.63 9.00 21.37
N LEU A 298 1.73 7.72 20.98
CA LEU A 298 1.32 7.28 19.65
C LEU A 298 0.49 5.98 19.69
N LEU A 299 -0.63 5.95 18.98
CA LEU A 299 -1.32 4.70 18.63
C LEU A 299 -1.02 4.40 17.16
N HIS A 300 -0.50 3.21 16.88
CA HIS A 300 -0.25 2.72 15.53
C HIS A 300 -1.19 1.55 15.23
N TYR A 301 -1.59 1.40 13.98
CA TYR A 301 -2.12 0.15 13.48
C TYR A 301 -1.71 -0.07 12.02
N HIS A 302 -1.77 -1.31 11.56
CA HIS A 302 -1.52 -1.63 10.16
C HIS A 302 -2.38 -2.80 9.70
N ILE A 303 -3.27 -2.52 8.75
CA ILE A 303 -4.22 -3.49 8.18
C ILE A 303 -3.69 -4.24 6.95
N GLY A 304 -2.41 -4.02 6.60
CA GLY A 304 -1.74 -4.64 5.46
C GLY A 304 -1.44 -3.64 4.34
N SER A 305 -0.81 -4.15 3.27
CA SER A 305 -0.46 -3.37 2.07
C SER A 305 -1.52 -3.54 0.99
N GLN A 306 -1.65 -2.54 0.11
CA GLN A 306 -2.54 -2.58 -1.06
C GLN A 306 -3.99 -2.89 -0.67
N ILE A 307 -4.57 -2.06 0.20
CA ILE A 307 -5.98 -2.17 0.57
C ILE A 307 -6.82 -1.66 -0.61
N SER A 308 -7.53 -2.56 -1.28
CA SER A 308 -8.26 -2.23 -2.51
C SER A 308 -9.61 -1.56 -2.26
N ALA A 309 -10.22 -1.80 -1.10
CA ALA A 309 -11.55 -1.28 -0.74
C ALA A 309 -11.46 -0.21 0.35
N ILE A 310 -12.02 0.97 0.07
CA ILE A 310 -12.04 2.09 1.04
C ILE A 310 -12.80 1.75 2.33
N SER A 311 -13.86 0.94 2.25
CA SER A 311 -14.66 0.54 3.42
C SER A 311 -13.81 -0.12 4.51
N VAL A 312 -12.83 -0.94 4.12
CA VAL A 312 -11.90 -1.60 5.05
C VAL A 312 -11.03 -0.58 5.79
N VAL A 313 -10.62 0.50 5.12
CA VAL A 313 -9.89 1.59 5.75
C VAL A 313 -10.78 2.31 6.77
N LYS A 314 -12.04 2.59 6.43
CA LYS A 314 -13.02 3.25 7.31
C LYS A 314 -13.29 2.45 8.58
N ASP A 315 -13.53 1.14 8.45
CA ASP A 315 -13.77 0.26 9.59
C ASP A 315 -12.56 0.23 10.54
N ALA A 316 -11.35 0.19 9.99
CA ALA A 316 -10.11 0.18 10.76
C ALA A 316 -9.85 1.48 11.50
N ILE A 317 -10.00 2.64 10.83
CA ILE A 317 -9.78 3.94 11.48
C ILE A 317 -10.84 4.20 12.55
N ARG A 318 -12.08 3.76 12.36
CA ARG A 318 -13.13 3.89 13.36
C ARG A 318 -12.78 3.15 14.65
N GLU A 319 -12.38 1.89 14.52
CA GLU A 319 -11.93 1.08 15.66
C GLU A 319 -10.70 1.69 16.35
N ALA A 320 -9.68 2.06 15.58
CA ALA A 320 -8.46 2.65 16.12
C ALA A 320 -8.70 3.99 16.82
N SER A 321 -9.61 4.83 16.29
CA SER A 321 -9.93 6.12 16.90
C SER A 321 -10.58 5.96 18.27
N GLN A 322 -11.40 4.93 18.47
CA GLN A 322 -11.96 4.61 19.80
C GLN A 322 -10.86 4.19 20.78
N ILE A 323 -9.92 3.35 20.35
CA ILE A 323 -8.76 2.96 21.19
C ILE A 323 -7.92 4.20 21.55
N TYR A 324 -7.68 5.10 20.59
CA TYR A 324 -6.93 6.34 20.81
C TYR A 324 -7.56 7.22 21.90
N VAL A 325 -8.88 7.43 21.83
CA VAL A 325 -9.62 8.23 22.81
C VAL A 325 -9.56 7.60 24.20
N GLU A 326 -9.72 6.28 24.30
CA GLU A 326 -9.64 5.60 25.60
C GLU A 326 -8.23 5.64 26.20
N LEU A 327 -7.16 5.54 25.38
CA LEU A 327 -5.78 5.75 25.85
C LEU A 327 -5.58 7.15 26.43
N ALA A 328 -6.10 8.19 25.76
CA ALA A 328 -6.03 9.56 26.27
C ALA A 328 -6.76 9.71 27.61
N LYS A 329 -7.94 9.08 27.77
CA LYS A 329 -8.70 9.08 29.04
C LYS A 329 -8.01 8.33 30.17
N LEU A 330 -7.23 7.30 29.85
CA LEU A 330 -6.42 6.56 30.82
C LEU A 330 -5.18 7.34 31.31
N GLY A 331 -4.97 8.56 30.80
CA GLY A 331 -3.93 9.48 31.21
C GLY A 331 -2.68 9.46 30.33
N ALA A 332 -2.68 8.73 29.20
CA ALA A 332 -1.56 8.77 28.27
C ALA A 332 -1.51 10.13 27.55
N SER A 333 -0.31 10.67 27.36
CA SER A 333 -0.07 11.94 26.67
C SER A 333 -0.15 11.80 25.14
N MET A 334 -1.28 11.27 24.64
CA MET A 334 -1.50 10.95 23.24
C MET A 334 -1.36 12.18 22.33
N ARG A 335 -0.58 12.05 21.26
CA ARG A 335 -0.29 13.10 20.26
C ARG A 335 -0.50 12.65 18.82
N TYR A 336 -0.31 11.36 18.56
CA TYR A 336 -0.25 10.82 17.21
C TYR A 336 -1.16 9.60 17.07
N LEU A 337 -1.97 9.58 16.01
CA LEU A 337 -2.66 8.40 15.52
C LEU A 337 -2.08 8.04 14.15
N ASP A 338 -1.29 6.97 14.13
CA ASP A 338 -0.62 6.47 12.93
C ASP A 338 -1.46 5.36 12.29
N VAL A 339 -2.01 5.68 11.12
CA VAL A 339 -2.88 4.79 10.32
C VAL A 339 -2.09 3.74 9.52
N GLY A 340 -0.76 3.78 9.60
CA GLY A 340 0.14 2.88 8.89
C GLY A 340 0.08 3.02 7.37
N GLY A 341 0.63 2.01 6.70
CA GLY A 341 0.49 1.87 5.24
C GLY A 341 -0.87 1.28 4.85
N GLY A 342 -1.06 1.08 3.55
CA GLY A 342 -2.26 0.41 3.01
C GLY A 342 -2.94 1.17 1.89
N LEU A 343 -2.67 2.48 1.78
CA LEU A 343 -3.08 3.31 0.64
C LEU A 343 -2.68 2.61 -0.68
N GLY A 344 -3.68 2.18 -1.44
CA GLY A 344 -3.49 1.36 -2.63
C GLY A 344 -2.95 2.15 -3.82
N VAL A 345 -2.35 1.41 -4.75
CA VAL A 345 -1.97 1.90 -6.08
C VAL A 345 -2.82 1.18 -7.12
N ASP A 346 -3.37 1.90 -8.09
CA ASP A 346 -4.12 1.27 -9.17
C ASP A 346 -3.16 0.81 -10.27
N TYR A 347 -2.74 -0.46 -10.23
CA TYR A 347 -1.72 -0.99 -11.15
C TYR A 347 -2.31 -1.41 -12.50
N ASP A 348 -3.59 -1.82 -12.54
CA ASP A 348 -4.26 -2.28 -13.75
C ASP A 348 -5.22 -1.25 -14.37
N GLY A 349 -5.42 -0.11 -13.69
CA GLY A 349 -6.25 1.00 -14.13
C GLY A 349 -7.75 0.73 -14.07
N SER A 350 -8.18 -0.36 -13.44
CA SER A 350 -9.58 -0.79 -13.42
C SER A 350 -10.45 -0.02 -12.41
N LYS A 351 -9.82 0.65 -11.43
CA LYS A 351 -10.50 1.34 -10.31
C LYS A 351 -11.47 0.44 -9.54
N THR A 352 -11.11 -0.83 -9.34
CA THR A 352 -11.95 -1.84 -8.69
C THR A 352 -11.38 -2.29 -7.34
N ASN A 353 -12.13 -3.13 -6.62
CA ASN A 353 -11.66 -3.80 -5.39
C ASN A 353 -10.71 -4.98 -5.68
N PHE A 354 -10.27 -5.17 -6.92
CA PHE A 354 -9.33 -6.21 -7.29
C PHE A 354 -7.97 -5.99 -6.59
N TYR A 355 -7.23 -7.06 -6.32
CA TYR A 355 -6.01 -7.00 -5.50
C TYR A 355 -4.88 -6.15 -6.13
N ALA A 356 -4.92 -5.92 -7.45
CA ALA A 356 -3.99 -5.07 -8.18
C ALA A 356 -4.55 -3.66 -8.46
N SER A 357 -5.70 -3.31 -7.88
CA SER A 357 -6.38 -2.03 -8.06
C SER A 357 -6.87 -1.46 -6.73
N LYS A 358 -7.65 -0.37 -6.80
CA LYS A 358 -8.38 0.20 -5.67
C LYS A 358 -9.63 0.98 -6.13
N ASN A 359 -10.70 0.99 -5.32
CA ASN A 359 -11.94 1.72 -5.62
C ASN A 359 -12.01 3.15 -5.07
N TYR A 360 -10.88 3.74 -4.72
CA TYR A 360 -10.82 5.08 -4.12
C TYR A 360 -9.64 5.88 -4.62
N ASN A 361 -9.68 7.19 -4.43
CA ASN A 361 -8.55 8.08 -4.69
C ASN A 361 -7.95 8.62 -3.38
N ILE A 362 -6.83 9.34 -3.48
CA ILE A 362 -6.11 9.88 -2.31
C ILE A 362 -6.99 10.86 -1.52
N GLN A 363 -7.87 11.63 -2.19
CA GLN A 363 -8.76 12.57 -1.52
C GLN A 363 -9.86 11.87 -0.73
N ASN A 364 -10.44 10.77 -1.25
CA ASN A 364 -11.40 9.96 -0.49
C ASN A 364 -10.74 9.38 0.76
N TYR A 365 -9.55 8.79 0.59
CA TYR A 365 -8.76 8.25 1.70
C TYR A 365 -8.48 9.29 2.80
N ALA A 366 -7.99 10.47 2.41
CA ALA A 366 -7.71 11.54 3.36
C ALA A 366 -8.97 12.05 4.07
N ASN A 367 -10.07 12.24 3.34
CA ASN A 367 -11.34 12.69 3.92
C ASN A 367 -11.88 11.70 4.94
N ASP A 368 -11.90 10.41 4.60
CA ASP A 368 -12.44 9.36 5.46
C ASP A 368 -11.61 9.22 6.75
N ILE A 369 -10.28 9.30 6.67
CA ILE A 369 -9.44 9.29 7.88
C ILE A 369 -9.74 10.49 8.77
N VAL A 370 -9.71 11.70 8.21
CA VAL A 370 -9.91 12.93 9.00
C VAL A 370 -11.30 12.95 9.63
N ALA A 371 -12.33 12.56 8.88
CA ALA A 371 -13.70 12.56 9.35
C ALA A 371 -13.90 11.62 10.54
N GLU A 372 -13.48 10.36 10.42
CA GLU A 372 -13.71 9.34 11.46
C GLU A 372 -12.92 9.66 12.75
N VAL A 373 -11.70 10.23 12.62
CA VAL A 373 -10.93 10.68 13.79
C VAL A 373 -11.61 11.89 14.45
N LYS A 374 -12.06 12.88 13.68
CA LYS A 374 -12.75 14.06 14.22
C LYS A 374 -14.03 13.64 14.96
N GLU A 375 -14.82 12.76 14.37
CA GLU A 375 -16.06 12.25 14.96
C GLU A 375 -15.80 11.58 16.31
N ALA A 376 -14.84 10.65 16.38
CA ALA A 376 -14.47 9.99 17.62
C ALA A 376 -13.97 10.96 18.72
N CYS A 377 -13.27 12.03 18.34
CA CYS A 377 -12.80 13.05 19.27
C CYS A 377 -13.87 14.06 19.72
N VAL A 378 -15.00 14.18 19.01
CA VAL A 378 -16.09 15.12 19.37
C VAL A 378 -17.19 14.42 20.17
N GLU A 379 -17.44 13.14 19.92
CA GLU A 379 -18.49 12.38 20.60
C GLU A 379 -18.23 12.13 22.10
N ARG A 380 -17.03 12.43 22.60
CA ARG A 380 -16.58 12.10 23.96
C ARG A 380 -15.63 13.16 24.50
#